data_AF-A0A4V2ZG45-F1
#
_entry.id   AF-A0A4V2ZG45-F1
#
_cell.length_a   1.000
_cell.length_b   1.000
_cell.length_c   1.000
_cell.angle_alpha   90.00
_cell.angle_beta   90.00
_cell.angle_gamma   90.00
#
_symmetry.space_group_name_H-M   'P 1'
#
loop_
_entity.id
_entity.type
_entity.pdbx_description
1 polymer ?
#
loop_
_entity_poly.entity_id
_entity_poly.type
_entity_poly.pdbx_seq_one_letter_code
_entity_poly.pdbx_strand_id
1 'polypeptide(L)'
;MKAKILVGLAACITSFSSMAARGYWEIVQVCDYEQVTVQEPKTACYYSGFLTGSGGVGIPFNINFTVNGHVSCSAHQYQTETRQEFNHSTGRWETVFYSGVVPLTGQSQFLADRVETQVVEGSCREERVWIRLCDNCQIP
;
A
#
# COMPACT_ATOMS: atom_id res chain seq x y z
N MET A 1 -50.80 42.43 -53.38
CA MET A 1 -51.61 41.30 -52.88
C MET A 1 -51.06 40.87 -51.53
N LYS A 2 -51.95 40.67 -50.56
CA LYS A 2 -51.68 40.26 -49.18
C LYS A 2 -51.55 38.74 -49.11
N ALA A 3 -50.68 38.22 -48.24
CA ALA A 3 -50.99 37.07 -47.39
C ALA A 3 -49.99 37.02 -46.21
N LYS A 4 -50.54 37.16 -44.99
CA LYS A 4 -49.89 36.80 -43.72
C LYS A 4 -50.13 35.31 -43.49
N ILE A 5 -49.16 34.59 -42.92
CA ILE A 5 -49.45 33.38 -42.13
C ILE A 5 -48.69 33.50 -40.81
N LEU A 6 -49.49 33.59 -39.75
CA LEU A 6 -49.14 33.32 -38.36
C LEU A 6 -49.02 31.81 -38.16
N VAL A 7 -47.93 31.36 -37.54
CA VAL A 7 -47.87 30.18 -36.66
C VAL A 7 -46.90 30.60 -35.56
N GLY A 8 -47.23 30.62 -34.28
CA GLY A 8 -48.10 29.72 -33.53
C GLY A 8 -47.25 29.26 -32.34
N LEU A 9 -47.58 29.82 -31.18
CA LEU A 9 -47.00 29.60 -29.86
C LEU A 9 -46.66 28.12 -29.56
N ALA A 10 -45.43 27.85 -29.12
CA ALA A 10 -45.13 26.69 -28.29
C ALA A 10 -44.01 27.05 -27.31
N ALA A 11 -44.43 27.54 -26.15
CA ALA A 11 -43.58 27.64 -24.97
C ALA A 11 -43.14 26.22 -24.57
N CYS A 12 -41.89 25.87 -24.85
CA CYS A 12 -41.19 24.83 -24.11
C CYS A 12 -40.13 25.52 -23.27
N ILE A 13 -40.59 26.09 -22.15
CA ILE A 13 -39.75 26.28 -20.97
C ILE A 13 -39.43 24.87 -20.52
N THR A 14 -38.40 24.26 -21.11
CA THR A 14 -37.75 23.13 -20.49
C THR A 14 -37.04 23.72 -19.28
N SER A 15 -37.72 23.62 -18.16
CA SER A 15 -37.15 23.74 -16.83
C SER A 15 -35.99 22.75 -16.76
N PHE A 16 -34.81 23.14 -17.23
CA PHE A 16 -33.60 22.62 -16.67
C PHE A 16 -33.65 23.10 -15.22
N SER A 17 -34.21 22.25 -14.37
CA SER A 17 -33.90 22.25 -12.95
C SER A 17 -32.38 22.21 -12.90
N SER A 18 -31.76 23.39 -12.85
CA SER A 18 -30.40 23.50 -12.35
C SER A 18 -30.51 22.87 -10.98
N MET A 19 -30.10 21.60 -10.85
CA MET A 19 -29.70 21.08 -9.57
C MET A 19 -28.58 22.02 -9.16
N ALA A 20 -28.95 23.07 -8.42
CA ALA A 20 -28.02 24.02 -7.89
C ALA A 20 -27.09 23.16 -7.07
N ALA A 21 -25.88 22.93 -7.59
CA ALA A 21 -24.85 22.25 -6.84
C ALA A 21 -24.72 23.07 -5.55
N ARG A 22 -25.26 22.56 -4.45
CA ARG A 22 -25.20 23.27 -3.17
C ARG A 22 -23.74 23.27 -2.77
N GLY A 23 -23.21 24.44 -2.48
CA GLY A 23 -21.81 24.62 -2.18
C GLY A 23 -21.54 26.04 -1.76
N TYR A 24 -20.34 26.28 -1.28
CA TYR A 24 -19.86 27.60 -0.92
C TYR A 24 -18.44 27.76 -1.42
N TRP A 25 -18.04 29.01 -1.65
CA TRP A 25 -16.66 29.34 -1.93
C TRP A 25 -15.92 29.49 -0.61
N GLU A 26 -14.83 28.76 -0.46
CA GLU A 26 -13.91 28.90 0.67
C GLU A 26 -12.51 29.23 0.14
N ILE A 27 -11.78 30.04 0.91
CA ILE A 27 -10.35 30.26 0.66
C ILE A 27 -9.63 29.14 1.42
N VAL A 28 -8.99 28.25 0.67
CA VAL A 28 -8.22 27.13 1.23
C VAL A 28 -6.79 27.22 0.78
N GLN A 29 -5.87 26.74 1.61
CA GLN A 29 -4.47 26.60 1.23
C GLN A 29 -4.31 25.37 0.33
N VAL A 30 -3.87 25.61 -0.91
CA VAL A 30 -3.57 24.57 -1.89
C VAL A 30 -2.06 24.55 -2.13
N CYS A 31 -1.45 23.37 -2.06
CA CYS A 31 -0.02 23.18 -2.32
C CYS A 31 0.16 22.23 -3.51
N ASP A 32 1.23 22.44 -4.27
CA ASP A 32 1.62 21.51 -5.32
C ASP A 32 2.45 20.38 -4.70
N TYR A 33 2.31 19.17 -5.23
CA TYR A 33 2.99 17.98 -4.72
C TYR A 33 3.92 17.40 -5.79
N GLU A 34 5.07 16.94 -5.36
CA GLU A 34 6.03 16.22 -6.20
C GLU A 34 6.34 14.85 -5.61
N GLN A 35 6.80 13.93 -6.48
CA GLN A 35 7.33 12.65 -6.07
C GLN A 35 8.85 12.73 -6.03
N VAL A 36 9.42 12.47 -4.86
CA VAL A 36 10.86 12.36 -4.69
C VAL A 36 11.24 10.91 -4.41
N THR A 37 12.41 10.51 -4.92
CA THR A 37 12.99 9.21 -4.59
C THR A 37 13.97 9.40 -3.45
N VAL A 38 13.66 8.77 -2.32
CA VAL A 38 14.51 8.76 -1.13
C VAL A 38 15.24 7.42 -1.07
N GLN A 39 16.54 7.47 -0.81
CA GLN A 39 17.37 6.28 -0.64
C GLN A 39 17.41 5.89 0.83
N GLU A 40 16.83 4.75 1.17
CA GLU A 40 16.87 4.20 2.51
C GLU A 40 17.92 3.08 2.61
N PRO A 41 18.88 3.17 3.56
CA PRO A 41 19.82 2.08 3.78
C PRO A 41 19.10 0.82 4.26
N LYS A 42 19.46 -0.32 3.67
CA LYS A 42 18.94 -1.65 4.03
C LYS A 42 20.07 -2.66 4.13
N THR A 43 19.85 -3.70 4.93
CA THR A 43 20.72 -4.88 4.98
C THR A 43 19.90 -6.12 4.74
N ALA A 44 20.29 -6.95 3.76
CA ALA A 44 19.74 -8.29 3.58
C ALA A 44 20.57 -9.30 4.37
N CYS A 45 19.89 -10.12 5.16
CA CYS A 45 20.48 -11.19 5.96
C CYS A 45 20.04 -12.54 5.40
N TYR A 46 21.00 -13.44 5.17
CA TYR A 46 20.75 -14.78 4.65
C TYR A 46 21.20 -15.82 5.67
N TYR A 47 20.28 -16.70 6.05
CA TYR A 47 20.54 -17.79 6.98
C TYR A 47 20.22 -19.11 6.32
N SER A 48 21.10 -20.09 6.50
CA SER A 48 20.88 -21.43 5.98
C SER A 48 21.51 -22.49 6.87
N GLY A 49 20.86 -23.64 6.95
CA GLY A 49 21.28 -24.74 7.81
C GLY A 49 20.26 -25.86 7.80
N PHE A 50 20.15 -26.54 8.94
CA PHE A 50 19.20 -27.63 9.13
C PHE A 50 18.33 -27.37 10.37
N LEU A 51 17.05 -27.71 10.27
CA LEU A 51 16.17 -27.85 11.43
C LEU A 51 16.03 -29.32 11.77
N THR A 52 15.95 -29.62 13.06
CA THR A 52 15.82 -31.00 13.54
C THR A 52 14.40 -31.24 14.03
N GLY A 53 13.82 -32.34 13.59
CA GLY A 53 12.48 -32.77 13.98
C GLY A 53 12.50 -33.92 15.00
N SER A 54 11.31 -34.31 15.44
CA SER A 54 11.13 -35.53 16.24
C SER A 54 11.72 -36.74 15.52
N GLY A 55 12.61 -37.48 16.20
CA GLY A 55 13.31 -38.64 15.63
C GLY A 55 14.71 -38.34 15.07
N GLY A 56 15.21 -37.10 15.22
CA GLY A 56 16.58 -36.74 14.82
C GLY A 56 16.75 -36.50 13.31
N VAL A 57 15.65 -36.49 12.56
CA VAL A 57 15.66 -36.17 11.12
C VAL A 57 15.93 -34.67 10.96
N GLY A 58 16.97 -34.35 10.19
CA GLY A 58 17.32 -32.97 9.83
C GLY A 58 16.77 -32.61 8.46
N ILE A 59 16.08 -31.48 8.35
CA ILE A 59 15.64 -30.92 7.06
C ILE A 59 16.43 -29.65 6.74
N PRO A 60 16.81 -29.42 5.46
CA PRO A 60 17.44 -28.17 5.08
C PRO A 60 16.45 -27.00 5.24
N PHE A 61 16.95 -25.87 5.72
CA PHE A 61 16.18 -24.65 5.93
C PHE A 61 16.95 -23.43 5.48
N ASN A 62 16.27 -22.51 4.82
CA ASN A 62 16.83 -21.25 4.34
C ASN A 62 15.82 -20.14 4.61
N ILE A 63 16.29 -19.02 5.16
CA ILE A 63 15.47 -17.83 5.35
C ILE A 63 16.29 -16.60 5.02
N ASN A 64 15.63 -15.64 4.39
CA ASN A 64 16.17 -14.32 4.12
C ASN A 64 15.21 -13.26 4.63
N PHE A 65 15.76 -12.19 5.20
CA PHE A 65 14.98 -11.02 5.55
C PHE A 65 15.81 -9.75 5.42
N THR A 66 15.12 -8.63 5.24
CA THR A 66 15.73 -7.32 5.11
C THR A 66 15.46 -6.50 6.35
N VAL A 67 16.49 -5.88 6.89
CA VAL A 67 16.40 -4.96 8.03
C VAL A 67 16.71 -3.53 7.59
N ASN A 68 16.12 -2.57 8.29
CA ASN A 68 16.38 -1.16 8.05
C ASN A 68 17.77 -0.77 8.56
N GLY A 69 18.46 0.06 7.79
CA GLY A 69 19.81 0.52 8.08
C GLY A 69 20.91 -0.39 7.53
N HIS A 70 22.13 0.14 7.55
CA HIS A 70 23.37 -0.63 7.36
C HIS A 70 23.82 -1.17 8.71
N VAL A 71 23.14 -2.22 9.17
CA VAL A 71 23.39 -2.88 10.45
C VAL A 71 23.99 -4.26 10.22
N SER A 72 24.61 -4.83 11.25
CA SER A 72 25.07 -6.22 11.18
C SER A 72 23.92 -7.17 11.49
N CYS A 73 23.83 -8.27 10.73
CA CYS A 73 22.89 -9.34 11.00
C CYS A 73 23.29 -10.10 12.27
N SER A 74 22.33 -10.75 12.94
CA SER A 74 22.68 -11.64 14.04
C SER A 74 23.46 -12.84 13.49
N ALA A 75 24.39 -13.37 14.27
CA ALA A 75 25.19 -14.50 13.81
C ALA A 75 24.32 -15.73 13.52
N HIS A 76 23.25 -15.93 14.31
CA HIS A 76 22.35 -17.07 14.19
C HIS A 76 20.89 -16.64 14.40
N GLN A 77 19.95 -17.49 13.99
CA GLN A 77 18.51 -17.31 14.16
C GLN A 77 17.87 -18.63 14.60
N TYR A 78 17.02 -18.60 15.64
CA TYR A 78 16.19 -19.76 15.99
C TYR A 78 14.95 -19.77 15.10
N GLN A 79 14.64 -20.93 14.53
CA GLN A 79 13.56 -21.11 13.56
C GLN A 79 12.77 -22.36 13.87
N THR A 80 11.50 -22.33 13.48
CA THR A 80 10.57 -23.44 13.62
C THR A 80 9.79 -23.60 12.33
N GLU A 81 9.61 -24.84 11.88
CA GLU A 81 8.82 -25.17 10.70
C GLU A 81 7.91 -26.35 11.02
N THR A 82 6.69 -26.33 10.48
CA THR A 82 5.74 -27.42 10.63
C THR A 82 5.43 -27.99 9.26
N ARG A 83 5.56 -29.31 9.10
CA ARG A 83 5.27 -30.02 7.84
C ARG A 83 4.27 -31.15 8.06
N GLN A 84 3.50 -31.46 7.02
CA GLN A 84 2.73 -32.70 6.95
C GLN A 84 3.60 -33.76 6.27
N GLU A 85 3.85 -34.86 6.95
CA GLU A 85 4.64 -35.98 6.41
C GLU A 85 3.84 -37.27 6.50
N PHE A 86 3.97 -38.10 5.46
CA PHE A 86 3.29 -39.40 5.45
C PHE A 86 4.14 -40.42 6.21
N ASN A 87 3.64 -40.88 7.34
CA ASN A 87 4.28 -41.93 8.13
C ASN A 87 3.93 -43.29 7.53
N HIS A 88 4.91 -43.91 6.87
CA HIS A 88 4.77 -45.22 6.23
C HIS A 88 4.53 -46.38 7.22
N SER A 89 4.91 -46.22 8.50
CA SER A 89 4.68 -47.25 9.52
C SER A 89 3.25 -47.25 10.04
N THR A 90 2.63 -46.07 10.16
CA THR A 90 1.24 -45.90 10.64
C THR A 90 0.24 -45.78 9.50
N GLY A 91 0.69 -45.53 8.28
CA GLY A 91 -0.13 -45.32 7.08
C GLY A 91 -0.92 -44.02 7.10
N ARG A 92 -0.46 -43.00 7.85
CA ARG A 92 -1.19 -41.74 8.09
C ARG A 92 -0.32 -40.52 7.83
N TRP A 93 -0.97 -39.41 7.49
CA TRP A 93 -0.34 -38.10 7.50
C TRP A 93 -0.21 -37.61 8.95
N GLU A 94 1.01 -37.23 9.31
CA GLU A 94 1.36 -36.73 10.65
C GLU A 94 1.94 -35.33 10.54
N THR A 95 1.63 -34.50 11.53
CA THR A 95 2.19 -33.15 11.64
C THR A 95 3.52 -33.25 12.35
N VAL A 96 4.60 -32.95 11.66
CA VAL A 96 5.97 -32.98 12.18
C VAL A 96 6.43 -31.55 12.43
N PHE A 97 6.97 -31.34 13.63
CA PHE A 97 7.55 -30.07 14.05
C PHE A 97 9.06 -30.14 13.97
N TYR A 98 9.65 -29.17 13.29
CA TYR A 98 11.08 -28.99 13.14
C TYR A 98 11.49 -27.70 13.83
N SER A 99 12.61 -27.74 14.56
CA SER A 99 13.19 -26.53 15.12
C SER A 99 14.71 -26.60 15.17
N GLY A 100 15.34 -25.43 15.27
CA GLY A 100 16.79 -25.36 15.28
C GLY A 100 17.30 -23.95 15.15
N VAL A 101 18.61 -23.82 15.33
CA VAL A 101 19.35 -22.58 15.14
C VAL A 101 20.03 -22.64 13.78
N VAL A 102 19.67 -21.73 12.88
CA VAL A 102 20.31 -21.59 11.57
C VAL A 102 21.37 -20.49 11.59
N PRO A 103 22.62 -20.75 11.16
CA PRO A 103 23.67 -19.76 11.11
C PRO A 103 23.48 -18.78 9.95
N LEU A 104 24.02 -17.58 10.11
CA LEU A 104 24.18 -16.60 9.05
C LEU A 104 25.17 -17.13 8.02
N THR A 105 24.76 -17.14 6.77
CA THR A 105 25.57 -17.62 5.65
C THR A 105 25.90 -16.52 4.65
N GLY A 106 25.22 -15.39 4.73
CA GLY A 106 25.58 -14.19 3.99
C GLY A 106 24.89 -12.95 4.51
N GLN A 107 25.47 -11.80 4.21
CA GLN A 107 24.83 -10.51 4.39
C GLN A 107 25.25 -9.55 3.28
N SER A 108 24.34 -8.66 2.88
CA SER A 108 24.63 -7.59 1.92
C SER A 108 23.97 -6.29 2.32
N GLN A 109 24.68 -5.18 2.10
CA GLN A 109 24.19 -3.83 2.37
C GLN A 109 23.88 -3.14 1.05
N PHE A 110 22.75 -2.45 0.99
CA PHE A 110 22.32 -1.74 -0.21
C PHE A 110 21.47 -0.51 0.17
N LEU A 111 21.18 0.32 -0.82
CA LEU A 111 20.21 1.40 -0.71
C LEU A 111 18.94 0.96 -1.45
N ALA A 112 17.80 1.03 -0.77
CA ALA A 112 16.50 0.79 -1.37
C ALA A 112 15.84 2.12 -1.70
N ASP A 113 15.34 2.24 -2.92
CA ASP A 113 14.58 3.42 -3.33
C ASP A 113 13.16 3.35 -2.78
N ARG A 114 12.71 4.45 -2.19
CA ARG A 114 11.33 4.66 -1.76
C ARG A 114 10.82 5.95 -2.37
N VAL A 115 9.63 5.89 -2.97
CA VAL A 115 8.97 7.07 -3.51
C VAL A 115 8.12 7.70 -2.40
N GLU A 116 8.37 8.97 -2.12
CA GLU A 116 7.57 9.76 -1.19
C GLU A 116 6.95 10.95 -1.93
N THR A 117 5.69 11.23 -1.61
CA THR A 117 5.02 12.44 -2.08
C THR A 117 5.28 13.54 -1.06
N GLN A 118 5.90 14.64 -1.50
CA GLN A 118 6.16 15.79 -0.65
C GLN A 118 5.57 17.06 -1.26
N VAL A 119 5.35 18.07 -0.41
CA VAL A 119 4.94 19.40 -0.85
C VAL A 119 6.13 20.09 -1.51
N VAL A 120 5.92 20.64 -2.71
CA VAL A 120 6.93 21.46 -3.38
C VAL A 120 7.16 22.72 -2.54
N GLU A 121 8.41 22.97 -2.15
CA GLU A 121 8.76 24.10 -1.28
C GLU A 121 8.31 25.44 -1.92
N GLY A 122 7.57 26.24 -1.15
CA GLY A 122 7.05 27.53 -1.61
C GLY A 122 5.85 27.47 -2.57
N SER A 123 5.33 26.28 -2.90
CA SER A 123 4.19 26.14 -3.82
C SER A 123 2.82 26.45 -3.21
N CYS A 124 2.75 26.49 -1.88
CA CYS A 124 1.48 26.71 -1.20
C CYS A 124 0.95 28.11 -1.44
N ARG A 125 -0.32 28.19 -1.86
CA ARG A 125 -1.03 29.43 -2.13
C ARG A 125 -2.45 29.35 -1.62
N GLU A 126 -3.04 30.50 -1.30
CA GLU A 126 -4.46 30.60 -1.04
C GLU A 126 -5.22 30.56 -2.36
N GLU A 127 -6.14 29.62 -2.50
CA GLU A 127 -6.98 29.50 -3.69
C GLU A 127 -8.45 29.46 -3.27
N ARG A 128 -9.28 30.11 -4.07
CA ARG A 128 -10.72 30.14 -3.83
C ARG A 128 -11.35 28.92 -4.50
N VAL A 129 -11.78 27.96 -3.70
CA VAL A 129 -12.28 26.65 -4.17
C VAL A 129 -13.78 26.51 -3.88
N TRP A 130 -14.51 25.89 -4.81
CA TRP A 130 -15.93 25.58 -4.62
C TRP A 130 -16.05 24.24 -3.88
N ILE A 131 -16.48 24.30 -2.62
CA ILE A 131 -16.73 23.10 -1.81
C ILE A 131 -18.17 22.67 -2.03
N ARG A 132 -18.36 21.46 -2.54
CA ARG A 132 -19.69 20.84 -2.66
C ARG A 132 -20.16 20.44 -1.27
N LEU A 133 -21.36 20.88 -0.91
CA LEU A 133 -22.03 20.35 0.26
C LEU A 133 -22.47 18.92 -0.05
N CYS A 134 -22.14 17.98 0.83
CA CYS A 134 -22.82 16.68 0.85
C CYS A 134 -24.33 16.90 0.98
N ASP A 135 -25.14 16.02 0.39
CA ASP A 135 -26.59 16.22 0.22
C ASP A 135 -27.34 16.58 1.52
N ASN A 136 -26.79 16.23 2.70
CA ASN A 136 -27.36 16.48 4.02
C ASN A 136 -26.48 17.32 4.98
N CYS A 137 -25.50 18.06 4.48
CA CYS A 137 -24.60 18.84 5.34
C CYS A 137 -25.09 20.29 5.51
N GLN A 138 -25.26 20.73 6.76
CA GLN A 138 -25.51 22.13 7.10
C GLN A 138 -24.21 22.93 7.00
N ILE A 139 -24.31 24.13 6.42
CA ILE A 139 -23.23 25.13 6.44
C ILE A 139 -23.08 25.61 7.89
N PRO A 140 -21.87 25.61 8.48
CA PRO A 140 -21.65 26.18 9.81
C PRO A 140 -21.95 27.68 9.86
#